data_AF-A0AAE4AKZ5-F1
#
_entry.id   AF-A0AAE4AKZ5-F1
#
_cell.length_a   1.000
_cell.length_b   1.000
_cell.length_c   1.000
_cell.angle_alpha   90.00
_cell.angle_beta   90.00
_cell.angle_gamma   90.00
#
_symmetry.space_group_name_H-M   'P 1'
#
loop_
_entity.id
_entity.type
_entity.pdbx_description
1 polymer ?
#
loop_
_entity_poly.entity_id
_entity_poly.type
_entity_poly.pdbx_seq_one_letter_code
_entity_poly.pdbx_strand_id
1 'polypeptide(L)'
;MSKHRMVNGKLLQMNKSYGQIKQKQKVKITEWMYQAYKRQAVEGLSDEAALQIVMEKIEQAEIWIPDYEVEKRYRLKKNQFRKRISAENVPQHIYQMEGILDNALQKMDALEKKIAELEAFQPEIRKLEEYYQSPQWKEDFEMDEAGRFPERLKRGVLSEDGIWNMLERNRELRERLGSPDEKKG
;
A
#
# COMPACT_ATOMS: atom_id res chain seq x y z
N MET A 1 -17.51 -44.10 33.62
CA MET A 1 -18.53 -44.05 32.57
C MET A 1 -17.96 -44.62 31.27
N SER A 2 -18.70 -45.48 30.55
CA SER A 2 -18.21 -46.14 29.32
C SER A 2 -17.79 -45.10 28.26
N LYS A 3 -16.62 -45.32 27.64
CA LYS A 3 -16.08 -44.43 26.59
C LYS A 3 -16.84 -44.55 25.27
N HIS A 4 -17.66 -45.59 25.08
CA HIS A 4 -18.39 -45.86 23.84
C HIS A 4 -19.87 -46.17 24.11
N ARG A 5 -20.76 -45.68 23.25
CA ARG A 5 -22.21 -45.91 23.26
C ARG A 5 -22.71 -46.15 21.82
N MET A 6 -23.63 -47.08 21.62
CA MET A 6 -24.32 -47.27 20.35
C MET A 6 -25.40 -46.20 20.20
N VAL A 7 -25.37 -45.43 19.11
CA VAL A 7 -26.43 -44.47 18.75
C VAL A 7 -26.71 -44.66 17.26
N ASN A 8 -27.96 -44.92 16.90
CA ASN A 8 -28.40 -45.15 15.52
C ASN A 8 -27.55 -46.20 14.77
N GLY A 9 -27.19 -47.31 15.43
CA GLY A 9 -26.40 -48.40 14.83
C GLY A 9 -24.91 -48.12 14.65
N LYS A 10 -24.40 -46.95 15.04
CA LYS A 10 -22.97 -46.58 15.00
C LYS A 10 -22.37 -46.58 16.42
N LEU A 11 -21.16 -47.13 16.59
CA LEU A 11 -20.39 -47.07 17.84
C LEU A 11 -19.81 -45.66 18.00
N LEU A 12 -20.35 -44.87 18.92
CA LEU A 12 -19.91 -43.50 19.19
C LEU A 12 -19.05 -43.42 20.44
N GLN A 13 -17.92 -42.73 20.32
CA GLN A 13 -17.06 -42.41 21.46
C GLN A 13 -17.62 -41.19 22.21
N MET A 14 -18.05 -41.36 23.45
CA MET A 14 -18.71 -40.30 24.25
C MET A 14 -17.71 -39.24 24.76
N ASN A 15 -16.43 -39.59 24.85
CA ASN A 15 -15.35 -38.69 25.28
C ASN A 15 -14.49 -38.19 24.10
N LYS A 16 -15.09 -38.07 22.91
CA LYS A 16 -14.38 -37.66 21.70
C LYS A 16 -13.96 -36.19 21.81
N SER A 17 -12.65 -35.93 21.82
CA SER A 17 -12.13 -34.57 21.81
C SER A 17 -12.16 -33.97 20.41
N TYR A 18 -12.19 -32.64 20.32
CA TYR A 18 -12.08 -31.93 19.05
C TYR A 18 -10.83 -32.37 18.26
N GLY A 19 -9.73 -32.71 18.96
CA GLY A 19 -8.49 -33.24 18.38
C GLY A 19 -8.69 -34.51 17.53
N GLN A 20 -9.64 -35.36 17.90
CA GLN A 20 -9.93 -36.65 17.26
C GLN A 20 -10.87 -36.52 16.04
N ILE A 21 -11.33 -35.32 15.72
CA ILE A 21 -12.17 -35.05 14.53
C ILE A 21 -11.31 -34.99 13.27
N LYS A 22 -11.82 -35.53 12.14
CA LYS A 22 -11.14 -35.48 10.84
C LYS A 22 -10.88 -34.03 10.43
N GLN A 23 -9.74 -33.75 9.82
CA GLN A 23 -9.36 -32.37 9.47
C GLN A 23 -10.40 -31.66 8.60
N LYS A 24 -10.97 -32.35 7.59
CA LYS A 24 -12.06 -31.80 6.76
C LYS A 24 -13.30 -31.39 7.56
N GLN A 25 -13.65 -32.14 8.61
CA GLN A 25 -14.76 -31.81 9.50
C GLN A 25 -14.42 -30.61 10.40
N LYS A 26 -13.18 -30.52 10.92
CA LYS A 26 -12.72 -29.36 11.69
C LYS A 26 -12.79 -28.06 10.88
N VAL A 27 -12.43 -28.11 9.60
CA VAL A 27 -12.55 -26.97 8.68
C VAL A 27 -14.01 -26.53 8.55
N LYS A 28 -14.93 -27.47 8.29
CA LYS A 28 -16.38 -27.17 8.22
C LYS A 28 -16.92 -26.57 9.53
N ILE A 29 -16.61 -27.18 10.67
CA ILE A 29 -17.03 -26.68 11.99
C ILE A 29 -16.49 -25.28 12.24
N THR A 30 -15.21 -25.03 11.93
CA THR A 30 -14.60 -23.71 12.10
C THR A 30 -15.28 -22.66 11.21
N GLU A 31 -15.66 -23.04 9.98
CA GLU A 31 -16.39 -22.13 9.09
C GLU A 31 -17.81 -21.86 9.59
N TRP A 32 -18.53 -22.85 10.10
CA TRP A 32 -19.85 -22.62 10.71
C TRP A 32 -19.78 -21.75 11.95
N MET A 33 -18.77 -21.97 12.81
CA MET A 33 -18.46 -21.08 13.93
C MET A 33 -18.19 -19.64 13.47
N TYR A 34 -17.46 -19.46 12.36
CA TYR A 34 -17.20 -18.14 11.80
C TYR A 34 -18.49 -17.45 11.34
N GLN A 35 -19.36 -18.17 10.62
CA GLN A 35 -20.64 -17.63 10.15
C GLN A 35 -21.58 -17.27 11.32
N ALA A 36 -21.63 -18.11 12.35
CA ALA A 36 -22.39 -17.82 13.57
C ALA A 36 -21.83 -16.57 14.29
N TYR A 37 -20.51 -16.45 14.40
CA TYR A 37 -19.87 -15.26 14.99
C TYR A 37 -20.13 -13.98 14.18
N LYS A 38 -20.18 -14.08 12.84
CA LYS A 38 -20.53 -12.93 11.98
C LYS A 38 -21.96 -12.46 12.22
N ARG A 39 -22.93 -13.39 12.30
CA ARG A 39 -24.31 -13.07 12.69
C ARG A 39 -24.38 -12.52 14.10
N GLN A 40 -23.60 -13.08 15.03
CA GLN A 40 -23.50 -12.57 16.39
C GLN A 40 -23.09 -11.09 16.43
N ALA A 41 -22.07 -10.71 15.65
CA ALA A 41 -21.56 -9.35 15.60
C ALA A 41 -22.52 -8.36 14.91
N VAL A 42 -23.31 -8.80 13.94
CA VAL A 42 -24.23 -7.95 13.16
C VAL A 42 -25.62 -7.88 13.78
N GLU A 43 -26.17 -9.02 14.19
CA GLU A 43 -27.53 -9.18 14.72
C GLU A 43 -27.59 -9.09 16.25
N GLY A 44 -26.45 -9.03 16.95
CA GLY A 44 -26.39 -8.93 18.41
C GLY A 44 -26.77 -10.22 19.14
N LEU A 45 -26.54 -11.40 18.53
CA LEU A 45 -26.91 -12.69 19.11
C LEU A 45 -26.17 -12.98 20.43
N SER A 46 -26.80 -13.76 21.31
CA SER A 46 -26.12 -14.34 22.47
C SER A 46 -25.14 -15.44 22.03
N ASP A 47 -24.19 -15.79 22.91
CA ASP A 47 -23.28 -16.92 22.66
C ASP A 47 -24.05 -18.25 22.51
N GLU A 48 -25.14 -18.42 23.26
CA GLU A 48 -26.03 -19.59 23.17
C GLU A 48 -26.72 -19.70 21.81
N ALA A 49 -27.31 -18.60 21.32
CA ALA A 49 -27.96 -18.57 20.01
C ALA A 49 -26.94 -18.80 18.86
N ALA A 50 -25.73 -18.25 18.98
CA ALA A 50 -24.67 -18.51 18.00
C ALA A 50 -24.21 -19.97 18.02
N LEU A 51 -24.08 -20.59 19.20
CA LEU A 51 -23.72 -22.00 19.34
C LEU A 51 -24.81 -22.92 18.78
N GLN A 52 -26.08 -22.62 19.02
CA GLN A 52 -27.21 -23.38 18.48
C GLN A 52 -27.12 -23.50 16.94
N ILE A 53 -26.81 -22.40 16.25
CA ILE A 53 -26.60 -22.38 14.79
C ILE A 53 -25.47 -23.33 14.37
N VAL A 54 -24.38 -23.39 15.16
CA VAL A 54 -23.24 -24.28 14.86
C VAL A 54 -23.64 -25.74 15.10
N MET A 55 -24.35 -26.02 16.19
CA MET A 55 -24.78 -27.37 16.59
C MET A 55 -25.75 -27.97 15.57
N GLU A 56 -26.73 -27.20 15.09
CA GLU A 56 -27.65 -27.64 14.03
C GLU A 56 -26.91 -28.06 12.76
N LYS A 57 -25.86 -27.31 12.35
CA LYS A 57 -25.05 -27.68 11.18
C LYS A 57 -24.18 -28.91 11.41
N ILE A 58 -23.70 -29.11 12.63
CA ILE A 58 -22.93 -30.31 13.03
C ILE A 58 -23.83 -31.55 12.97
N GLU A 59 -25.05 -31.45 13.49
CA GLU A 59 -26.05 -32.51 13.47
C GLU A 59 -26.45 -32.87 12.04
N GLN A 60 -26.79 -31.88 11.21
CA GLN A 60 -27.13 -32.08 9.79
C GLN A 60 -26.01 -32.75 8.99
N ALA A 61 -24.75 -32.57 9.41
CA ALA A 61 -23.60 -33.20 8.78
C ALA A 61 -23.24 -34.56 9.40
N GLU A 62 -24.06 -35.08 10.31
CA GLU A 62 -23.86 -36.32 11.07
C GLU A 62 -22.49 -36.40 11.77
N ILE A 63 -21.99 -35.26 12.26
CA ILE A 63 -20.68 -35.19 12.93
C ILE A 63 -20.88 -35.35 14.43
N TRP A 64 -20.52 -36.51 14.97
CA TRP A 64 -20.50 -36.69 16.42
C TRP A 64 -19.33 -35.93 17.08
N ILE A 65 -19.66 -35.01 17.98
CA ILE A 65 -18.77 -34.26 18.88
C ILE A 65 -19.58 -33.83 20.13
N PRO A 66 -19.03 -33.89 21.35
CA PRO A 66 -19.68 -33.32 22.53
C PRO A 66 -19.82 -31.80 22.47
N ASP A 67 -20.97 -31.28 22.92
CA ASP A 67 -21.32 -29.85 22.88
C ASP A 67 -20.26 -28.97 23.57
N TYR A 68 -19.75 -29.40 24.73
CA TYR A 68 -18.73 -28.66 25.48
C TYR A 68 -17.42 -28.47 24.70
N GLU A 69 -17.07 -29.39 23.78
CA GLU A 69 -15.89 -29.23 22.91
C GLU A 69 -16.13 -28.16 21.85
N VAL A 70 -17.35 -28.07 21.33
CA VAL A 70 -17.77 -27.04 20.37
C VAL A 70 -17.76 -25.67 21.05
N GLU A 71 -18.38 -25.55 22.21
CA GLU A 71 -18.41 -24.32 23.02
C GLU A 71 -17.01 -23.82 23.35
N LYS A 72 -16.17 -24.70 23.92
CA LYS A 72 -14.78 -24.37 24.25
C LYS A 72 -14.02 -23.88 23.02
N ARG A 73 -14.19 -24.54 21.88
CA ARG A 73 -13.50 -24.18 20.63
C ARG A 73 -14.01 -22.85 20.08
N TYR A 74 -15.32 -22.62 20.11
CA TYR A 74 -15.95 -21.37 19.69
C TYR A 74 -15.37 -20.20 20.49
N ARG A 75 -15.37 -20.30 21.84
CA ARG A 75 -14.82 -19.29 22.73
C ARG A 75 -13.36 -18.95 22.41
N LEU A 76 -12.53 -19.96 22.20
CA LEU A 76 -11.11 -19.78 21.86
C LEU A 76 -10.89 -19.12 20.49
N LYS A 77 -11.82 -19.32 19.55
CA LYS A 77 -11.74 -18.77 18.18
C LYS A 77 -12.28 -17.35 18.04
N LYS A 78 -13.09 -16.84 18.99
CA LYS A 78 -13.72 -15.48 18.89
C LYS A 78 -12.72 -14.38 18.54
N ASN A 79 -11.54 -14.36 19.17
CA ASN A 79 -10.50 -13.36 18.86
C ASN A 79 -9.99 -13.47 17.41
N GLN A 80 -9.84 -14.68 16.87
CA GLN A 80 -9.46 -14.88 15.48
C GLN A 80 -10.58 -14.44 14.53
N PHE A 81 -11.83 -14.81 14.82
CA PHE A 81 -12.97 -14.42 14.01
C PHE A 81 -13.18 -12.90 13.99
N ARG A 82 -12.99 -12.23 15.13
CA ARG A 82 -12.99 -10.77 15.21
C ARG A 82 -11.99 -10.14 14.25
N LYS A 83 -10.74 -10.62 14.26
CA LYS A 83 -9.69 -10.16 13.34
C LYS A 83 -10.02 -10.43 11.88
N ARG A 84 -10.66 -11.56 11.59
CA ARG A 84 -11.11 -11.91 10.23
C ARG A 84 -12.22 -10.97 9.75
N ILE A 85 -13.23 -10.70 10.57
CA ILE A 85 -14.30 -9.74 10.25
C ILE A 85 -13.73 -8.34 10.03
N SER A 86 -12.82 -7.87 10.90
CA SER A 86 -12.23 -6.55 10.72
C SER A 86 -11.47 -6.44 9.40
N ALA A 87 -10.77 -7.50 8.99
CA ALA A 87 -10.07 -7.54 7.70
C ALA A 87 -11.04 -7.61 6.50
N GLU A 88 -12.11 -8.41 6.59
CA GLU A 88 -13.14 -8.51 5.55
C GLU A 88 -13.95 -7.21 5.38
N ASN A 89 -14.09 -6.44 6.46
CA ASN A 89 -14.82 -5.17 6.45
C ASN A 89 -13.98 -3.98 5.97
N VAL A 90 -12.67 -4.15 5.71
CA VAL A 90 -11.86 -3.07 5.13
C VAL A 90 -12.38 -2.82 3.71
N PRO A 91 -12.92 -1.63 3.41
CA PRO A 91 -13.39 -1.32 2.07
C PRO A 91 -12.24 -1.39 1.07
N GLN A 92 -12.42 -2.09 -0.05
CA GLN A 92 -11.36 -2.29 -1.04
C GLN A 92 -10.77 -0.98 -1.59
N HIS A 93 -11.57 0.08 -1.66
CA HIS A 93 -11.11 1.39 -2.11
C HIS A 93 -10.03 1.98 -1.18
N ILE A 94 -9.97 1.61 0.10
CA ILE A 94 -8.92 2.09 1.02
C ILE A 94 -7.55 1.62 0.56
N TYR A 95 -7.40 0.36 0.14
CA TYR A 95 -6.13 -0.13 -0.41
C TYR A 95 -5.73 0.59 -1.70
N GLN A 96 -6.72 0.95 -2.53
CA GLN A 96 -6.47 1.73 -3.76
C GLN A 96 -5.99 3.15 -3.43
N MET A 97 -6.65 3.81 -2.47
CA MET A 97 -6.30 5.16 -2.06
C MET A 97 -4.94 5.20 -1.35
N GLU A 98 -4.62 4.20 -0.53
CA GLU A 98 -3.30 4.06 0.09
C GLU A 98 -2.20 3.96 -0.98
N GLY A 99 -2.40 3.12 -1.99
CA GLY A 99 -1.44 3.00 -3.09
C GLY A 99 -1.29 4.29 -3.91
N ILE A 100 -2.37 5.06 -4.07
CA ILE A 100 -2.32 6.38 -4.71
C ILE A 100 -1.52 7.36 -3.84
N LEU A 101 -1.76 7.38 -2.53
CA LEU A 101 -1.07 8.24 -1.58
C LEU A 101 0.44 7.95 -1.58
N ASP A 102 0.83 6.70 -1.42
CA ASP A 102 2.24 6.28 -1.40
C ASP A 102 2.97 6.69 -2.69
N ASN A 103 2.33 6.44 -3.84
CA ASN A 103 2.89 6.80 -5.13
C ASN A 103 2.95 8.33 -5.35
N ALA A 104 1.98 9.08 -4.82
CA ALA A 104 2.01 10.54 -4.87
C ALA A 104 3.17 11.10 -4.03
N LEU A 105 3.32 10.63 -2.79
CA LEU A 105 4.41 11.02 -1.90
C LEU A 105 5.78 10.71 -2.52
N GLN A 106 5.97 9.50 -3.05
CA GLN A 106 7.22 9.14 -3.73
C GLN A 106 7.56 10.06 -4.91
N LYS A 107 6.56 10.47 -5.69
CA LYS A 107 6.77 11.41 -6.82
C LYS A 107 7.13 12.80 -6.33
N MET A 108 6.49 13.27 -5.26
CA MET A 108 6.78 14.56 -4.63
C MET A 108 8.21 14.57 -4.09
N ASP A 109 8.61 13.57 -3.30
CA ASP A 109 9.97 13.44 -2.76
C ASP A 109 11.03 13.45 -3.87
N ALA A 110 10.77 12.71 -4.96
CA ALA A 110 11.67 12.66 -6.11
C ALA A 110 11.77 14.03 -6.81
N LEU A 111 10.66 14.76 -6.93
CA LEU A 111 10.64 16.09 -7.52
C LEU A 111 11.36 17.11 -6.62
N GLU A 112 11.09 17.11 -5.32
CA GLU A 112 11.76 17.96 -4.34
C GLU A 112 13.27 17.78 -4.37
N LYS A 113 13.75 16.53 -4.44
CA LYS A 113 15.18 16.25 -4.59
C LYS A 113 15.75 16.87 -5.87
N LYS A 114 15.04 16.80 -6.99
CA LYS A 114 15.50 17.38 -8.26
C LYS A 114 15.49 18.91 -8.25
N ILE A 115 14.51 19.51 -7.57
CA ILE A 115 14.46 20.95 -7.32
C ILE A 115 15.69 21.36 -6.49
N ALA A 116 15.95 20.68 -5.38
CA ALA A 116 17.11 20.97 -4.53
C ALA A 116 18.45 20.82 -5.28
N GLU A 117 18.59 19.80 -6.13
CA GLU A 117 19.76 19.63 -7.01
C GLU A 117 19.95 20.84 -7.95
N LEU A 118 18.87 21.34 -8.55
CA LEU A 118 18.91 22.51 -9.45
C LEU A 118 19.17 23.82 -8.69
N GLU A 119 18.61 23.97 -7.48
CA GLU A 119 18.86 25.11 -6.60
C GLU A 119 20.33 25.17 -6.18
N ALA A 120 20.91 24.03 -5.79
CA ALA A 120 22.33 23.93 -5.45
C ALA A 120 23.24 24.23 -6.65
N PHE A 121 22.76 24.05 -7.88
CA PHE A 121 23.50 24.35 -9.12
C PHE A 121 23.35 25.80 -9.61
N GLN A 122 22.49 26.62 -8.99
CA GLN A 122 22.29 28.02 -9.39
C GLN A 122 23.57 28.86 -9.40
N PRO A 123 24.53 28.70 -8.47
CA PRO A 123 25.80 29.42 -8.55
C PRO A 123 26.56 29.15 -9.87
N GLU A 124 26.46 27.95 -10.43
CA GLU A 124 27.14 27.59 -11.67
C GLU A 124 26.41 28.09 -12.90
N ILE A 125 25.08 28.12 -12.86
CA ILE A 125 24.27 28.82 -13.87
C ILE A 125 24.62 30.31 -13.87
N ARG A 126 24.80 30.92 -12.69
CA ARG A 126 25.22 32.31 -12.56
C ARG A 126 26.62 32.56 -13.11
N LYS A 127 27.59 31.66 -12.90
CA LYS A 127 28.91 31.77 -13.55
C LYS A 127 28.81 31.78 -15.07
N LEU A 128 27.90 30.98 -15.63
CA LEU A 128 27.69 30.93 -17.07
C LEU A 128 27.01 32.21 -17.61
N GLU A 129 26.07 32.78 -16.84
CA GLU A 129 25.48 34.09 -17.11
C GLU A 129 26.54 35.21 -17.06
N GLU A 130 27.37 35.23 -16.03
CA GLU A 130 28.47 36.20 -15.87
C GLU A 130 29.48 36.07 -17.02
N TYR A 131 29.82 34.84 -17.45
CA TYR A 131 30.64 34.61 -18.63
C TYR A 131 29.99 35.21 -19.89
N TYR A 132 28.73 34.89 -20.16
CA TYR A 132 28.01 35.40 -21.34
C TYR A 132 27.92 36.93 -21.39
N GLN A 133 27.80 37.57 -20.23
CA GLN A 133 27.77 39.04 -20.11
C GLN A 133 29.17 39.68 -20.10
N SER A 134 30.24 38.88 -20.06
CA SER A 134 31.61 39.37 -19.93
C SER A 134 32.24 39.78 -21.27
N PRO A 135 33.27 40.63 -21.25
CA PRO A 135 34.12 40.86 -22.41
C PRO A 135 34.81 39.57 -22.92
N GLN A 136 35.14 38.64 -22.03
CA GLN A 136 35.82 37.37 -22.38
C GLN A 136 34.99 36.55 -23.36
N TRP A 137 33.67 36.47 -23.18
CA TRP A 137 32.81 35.73 -24.12
C TRP A 137 32.86 36.33 -25.53
N LYS A 138 32.94 37.66 -25.64
CA LYS A 138 33.05 38.33 -26.95
C LYS A 138 34.38 37.99 -27.63
N GLU A 139 35.48 38.01 -26.89
CA GLU A 139 36.79 37.62 -27.41
C GLU A 139 36.80 36.15 -27.84
N ASP A 140 36.23 35.25 -27.03
CA ASP A 140 36.12 33.83 -27.37
C ASP A 140 35.27 33.60 -28.61
N PHE A 141 34.15 34.33 -28.74
CA PHE A 141 33.28 34.30 -29.91
C PHE A 141 34.02 34.77 -31.18
N GLU A 142 34.73 35.90 -31.12
CA GLU A 142 35.53 36.41 -32.24
C GLU A 142 36.65 35.43 -32.65
N MET A 143 37.25 34.71 -31.69
CA MET A 143 38.23 33.67 -31.99
C MET A 143 37.62 32.47 -32.72
N ASP A 144 36.40 32.08 -32.37
CA ASP A 144 35.66 31.01 -33.06
C ASP A 144 35.33 31.41 -34.50
N GLU A 145 34.80 32.63 -34.70
CA GLU A 145 34.48 33.18 -36.02
C GLU A 145 35.74 33.33 -36.89
N ALA A 146 36.89 33.62 -36.28
CA ALA A 146 38.19 33.66 -36.97
C ALA A 146 38.76 32.26 -37.29
N GLY A 147 38.04 31.17 -36.99
CA GLY A 147 38.46 29.79 -37.25
C GLY A 147 39.61 29.32 -36.38
N ARG A 148 39.84 29.94 -35.21
CA ARG A 148 40.98 29.61 -34.33
C ARG A 148 40.75 28.35 -33.50
N PHE A 149 39.55 27.78 -33.52
CA PHE A 149 39.21 26.57 -32.78
C PHE A 149 39.12 25.32 -33.67
N PRO A 150 39.53 24.14 -33.17
CA PRO A 150 39.39 22.88 -33.89
C PRO A 150 37.93 22.56 -34.24
N GLU A 151 37.67 21.93 -35.39
CA GLU A 151 36.32 21.56 -35.83
C GLU A 151 35.55 20.72 -34.79
N ARG A 152 36.24 19.80 -34.11
CA ARG A 152 35.64 18.92 -33.09
C ARG A 152 35.21 19.61 -31.78
N LEU A 153 35.50 20.90 -31.61
CA LEU A 153 35.13 21.63 -30.40
C LEU A 153 33.60 21.80 -30.33
N LYS A 154 33.00 21.49 -29.17
CA LYS A 154 31.60 21.78 -28.91
C LYS A 154 31.43 23.28 -28.61
N ARG A 155 30.74 23.99 -29.50
CA ARG A 155 30.56 25.46 -29.46
C ARG A 155 29.24 25.92 -28.83
N GLY A 156 28.60 25.09 -28.01
CA GLY A 156 27.28 25.44 -27.44
C GLY A 156 27.28 26.69 -26.55
N VAL A 157 28.42 27.05 -25.97
CA VAL A 157 28.58 28.29 -25.19
C VAL A 157 28.92 29.51 -26.05
N LEU A 158 29.36 29.29 -27.29
CA LEU A 158 29.72 30.33 -28.26
C LEU A 158 28.66 30.49 -29.35
N SER A 159 27.54 29.76 -29.29
CA SER A 159 26.41 29.99 -30.20
C SER A 159 25.60 31.20 -29.77
N GLU A 160 24.99 31.89 -30.74
CA GLU A 160 24.14 33.08 -30.53
C GLU A 160 23.07 32.87 -29.43
N ASP A 161 22.41 31.70 -29.42
CA ASP A 161 21.27 31.47 -28.52
C ASP A 161 21.53 30.44 -27.40
N GLY A 162 22.70 29.80 -27.34
CA GLY A 162 22.92 28.62 -26.50
C GLY A 162 22.79 28.91 -25.00
N ILE A 163 23.51 29.92 -24.50
CA ILE A 163 23.42 30.34 -23.09
C ILE A 163 22.09 31.06 -22.84
N TRP A 164 21.66 31.93 -23.76
CA TRP A 164 20.41 32.68 -23.63
C TRP A 164 19.19 31.76 -23.45
N ASN A 165 19.02 30.76 -24.32
CA ASN A 165 17.92 29.78 -24.23
C ASN A 165 17.94 29.01 -22.90
N MET A 166 19.14 28.67 -22.40
CA MET A 166 19.28 27.96 -21.14
C MET A 166 18.91 28.85 -19.95
N LEU A 167 19.32 30.13 -19.94
CA LEU A 167 18.98 31.09 -18.90
C LEU A 167 17.48 31.37 -18.86
N GLU A 168 16.84 31.52 -20.01
CA GLU A 168 15.40 31.73 -20.09
C GLU A 168 14.64 30.51 -19.55
N ARG A 169 15.03 29.29 -19.97
CA ARG A 169 14.45 28.05 -19.43
C ARG A 169 14.65 27.93 -17.91
N ASN A 170 15.81 28.34 -17.38
CA ASN A 170 16.04 28.34 -15.93
C ASN A 170 15.12 29.33 -15.21
N ARG A 171 14.89 30.52 -15.78
CA ARG A 171 13.95 31.52 -15.23
C ARG A 171 12.52 30.97 -15.20
N GLU A 172 12.03 30.44 -16.32
CA GLU A 172 10.68 29.86 -16.40
C GLU A 172 10.48 28.73 -15.38
N LEU A 173 11.48 27.86 -15.23
CA LEU A 173 11.43 26.78 -14.23
C LEU A 173 11.37 27.35 -12.81
N ARG A 174 12.16 28.37 -12.50
CA ARG A 174 12.13 29.02 -11.18
C ARG A 174 10.81 29.74 -10.90
N GLU A 175 10.20 30.36 -11.91
CA GLU A 175 8.87 30.97 -11.77
C GLU A 175 7.79 29.93 -11.51
N ARG A 176 7.82 28.81 -12.25
CA ARG A 176 6.89 27.69 -12.06
C ARG A 176 7.05 27.01 -10.70
N LEU A 177 8.27 26.96 -10.17
CA LEU A 177 8.59 26.36 -8.87
C LEU A 177 8.39 27.34 -7.70
N GLY A 178 8.53 28.64 -7.95
CA GLY A 178 8.43 29.71 -6.95
C GLY A 178 7.02 30.25 -6.69
N SER A 179 5.98 29.77 -7.37
CA SER A 179 4.62 30.28 -7.17
C SER A 179 3.51 29.23 -7.35
N PRO A 180 2.87 28.83 -6.24
CA PRO A 180 1.45 28.47 -6.27
C PRO A 180 0.52 29.42 -5.49
N ASP A 181 1.01 30.34 -4.65
CA ASP A 181 0.16 31.02 -3.65
C ASP A 181 -0.12 32.53 -3.83
N GLU A 182 0.45 33.22 -4.83
CA GLU A 182 0.16 34.67 -5.03
C GLU A 182 -0.95 34.98 -6.06
N LYS A 183 -1.62 33.96 -6.63
CA LYS A 183 -2.79 34.16 -7.51
C LYS A 183 -4.11 33.79 -6.82
N LYS A 184 -4.30 34.21 -5.58
CA LYS A 184 -5.61 34.34 -4.94
C LYS A 184 -5.75 35.73 -4.32
N GLY A 185 -6.14 36.68 -5.16
CA GLY A 185 -6.75 37.95 -4.81
C GLY A 185 -7.97 38.14 -5.69
#